data_AF-A0A8S3WV66-F1
#
_entry.id   AF-A0A8S3WV66-F1
#
_cell.length_a   1.000
_cell.length_b   1.000
_cell.length_c   1.000
_cell.angle_alpha   90.00
_cell.angle_beta   90.00
_cell.angle_gamma   90.00
#
_symmetry.space_group_name_H-M   'P 1'
#
loop_
_entity.id
_entity.type
_entity.pdbx_description
1 polymer ?
#
loop_
_entity_poly.entity_id
_entity_poly.type
_entity_poly.pdbx_seq_one_letter_code
_entity_poly.pdbx_strand_id
1 'polypeptide(L)'
;MLLTDFFLRTDKNNKIGIKGEPNYVSEVVNYGNVCKRGKSYENIKPTLMNIGVPVKTEKLNDVRQLLIKHFGEDWITIENLQYYKFLQEEENESNLIETDSEETLMEDEIDIRV
;
A
#
# COMPACT_ATOMS: atom_id res chain seq x y z
N MET A 1 -10.46 -7.35 23.86
CA MET A 1 -10.71 -6.99 22.45
C MET A 1 -10.81 -5.47 22.43
N LEU A 2 -9.71 -4.77 22.12
CA LEU A 2 -9.71 -3.31 22.07
C LEU A 2 -10.18 -2.93 20.65
N LEU A 3 -11.37 -2.32 20.55
CA LEU A 3 -11.83 -1.72 19.30
C LEU A 3 -10.94 -0.50 19.02
N THR A 4 -10.16 -0.57 17.94
CA THR A 4 -9.46 0.58 17.36
C THR A 4 -10.47 1.42 16.60
N ASP A 5 -11.20 2.27 17.30
CA ASP A 5 -12.20 3.15 16.70
C ASP A 5 -11.53 4.46 16.24
N PHE A 6 -11.36 4.61 14.93
CA PHE A 6 -11.04 5.90 14.32
C PHE A 6 -12.32 6.54 13.77
N PHE A 7 -12.46 7.85 13.96
CA PHE A 7 -13.60 8.63 13.53
C PHE A 7 -13.19 9.57 12.41
N LEU A 8 -13.86 9.43 11.28
CA LEU A 8 -13.74 10.34 10.14
C LEU A 8 -14.90 11.33 10.14
N ARG A 9 -14.63 12.58 9.82
CA ARG A 9 -15.67 13.57 9.51
C ARG A 9 -15.24 14.50 8.40
N THR A 10 -16.21 15.02 7.66
CA THR A 10 -16.02 16.16 6.77
C THR A 10 -16.33 17.46 7.53
N ASP A 11 -15.57 18.50 7.25
CA ASP A 11 -15.89 19.86 7.72
C ASP A 11 -16.62 20.67 6.65
N LYS A 12 -17.02 21.90 7.00
CA LYS A 12 -17.73 22.83 6.08
C LYS A 12 -16.85 23.34 4.93
N ASN A 13 -15.54 23.12 4.98
CA ASN A 13 -14.56 23.57 3.99
C ASN A 13 -14.01 22.39 3.17
N ASN A 14 -14.74 21.27 3.13
CA ASN A 14 -14.36 20.05 2.41
C ASN A 14 -13.00 19.49 2.84
N LYS A 15 -12.68 19.59 4.14
CA LYS A 15 -11.51 18.95 4.75
C LYS A 15 -11.92 17.69 5.47
N ILE A 16 -10.99 16.74 5.53
CA ILE A 16 -11.18 15.47 6.22
C ILE A 16 -10.52 15.59 7.60
N GLY A 17 -11.34 15.50 8.64
CA GLY A 17 -10.90 15.42 10.02
C GLY A 17 -10.83 13.97 10.48
N ILE A 18 -9.73 13.59 11.13
CA ILE A 18 -9.54 12.29 11.77
C ILE A 18 -9.36 12.48 13.27
N LYS A 19 -10.03 11.64 14.04
CA LYS A 19 -9.88 11.49 15.49
C LYS A 19 -9.75 9.99 15.80
N GLY A 20 -9.03 9.63 16.85
CA GLY A 20 -8.62 8.23 17.12
C GLY A 20 -7.14 8.05 16.81
N GLU A 21 -6.61 6.84 16.90
CA GLU A 21 -5.16 6.63 16.86
C GLU A 21 -4.60 6.59 15.43
N PRO A 22 -3.76 7.57 15.01
CA PRO A 22 -2.89 7.41 13.84
C PRO A 22 -1.64 6.57 14.17
N ASN A 23 -1.24 6.52 15.45
CA ASN A 23 -0.18 5.70 16.06
C ASN A 23 -0.43 5.73 17.59
N TYR A 24 -0.96 4.67 18.21
CA TYR A 24 -0.99 4.36 19.67
C TYR A 24 -1.19 5.49 20.73
N VAL A 25 -1.69 6.68 20.36
CA VAL A 25 -2.03 7.77 21.29
C VAL A 25 -3.53 7.84 21.41
N SER A 26 -4.06 7.13 22.41
CA SER A 26 -5.49 6.89 22.65
C SER A 26 -6.31 8.14 23.02
N GLU A 27 -5.66 9.27 23.29
CA GLU A 27 -6.29 10.46 23.86
C GLU A 27 -6.32 11.67 22.92
N VAL A 28 -6.34 11.48 21.61
CA VAL A 28 -6.58 12.62 20.71
C VAL A 28 -8.06 13.04 20.84
N VAL A 29 -8.34 14.02 21.69
CA VAL A 29 -9.70 14.57 21.90
C VAL A 29 -10.19 15.34 20.66
N ASN A 30 -9.26 15.93 19.90
CA ASN A 30 -9.52 16.85 18.79
C ASN A 30 -9.36 16.17 17.42
N TYR A 31 -10.08 16.65 16.42
CA TYR A 31 -9.87 16.18 15.05
C TYR A 31 -8.65 16.87 14.42
N GLY A 32 -7.72 16.09 13.88
CA GLY A 32 -6.64 16.55 13.02
C GLY A 32 -7.05 16.55 11.55
N ASN A 33 -6.57 17.52 10.76
CA ASN A 33 -6.83 17.54 9.31
C ASN A 33 -5.80 16.69 8.57
N VAL A 34 -6.26 15.85 7.63
CA VAL A 34 -5.41 15.03 6.76
C VAL A 34 -4.85 15.83 5.59
N CYS A 35 -5.60 16.82 5.11
CA CYS A 35 -5.20 17.62 3.98
C CYS A 35 -4.09 18.61 4.37
N LYS A 36 -3.13 18.85 3.48
CA LYS A 36 -2.14 19.92 3.61
C LYS A 36 -2.83 21.28 3.86
N ARG A 37 -2.14 22.20 4.53
CA ARG A 37 -2.66 23.56 4.79
C ARG A 37 -3.12 24.22 3.49
N GLY A 38 -4.34 24.76 3.50
CA GLY A 38 -4.95 25.40 2.33
C GLY A 38 -5.47 24.45 1.24
N LYS A 39 -5.43 23.14 1.46
CA LYS A 39 -6.00 22.11 0.57
C LYS A 39 -7.23 21.45 1.18
N SER A 40 -8.13 20.97 0.33
CA SER A 40 -9.34 20.21 0.63
C SER A 40 -9.35 18.89 -0.15
N TYR A 41 -10.25 17.96 0.16
CA TYR A 41 -10.35 16.70 -0.60
C TYR A 41 -10.85 16.92 -2.03
N GLU A 42 -11.50 18.04 -2.32
CA GLU A 42 -11.89 18.43 -3.68
C GLU A 42 -10.70 18.72 -4.58
N ASN A 43 -9.54 19.05 -3.99
CA ASN A 43 -8.31 19.21 -4.74
C ASN A 43 -7.67 17.87 -5.12
N ILE A 44 -8.14 16.75 -4.56
CA ILE A 44 -7.65 15.42 -4.89
C ILE A 44 -8.28 14.99 -6.21
N LYS A 45 -7.44 14.78 -7.22
CA LYS A 45 -7.82 14.15 -8.48
C LYS A 45 -7.29 12.72 -8.44
N PRO A 46 -8.15 11.69 -8.27
CA PRO A 46 -7.72 10.31 -8.35
C PRO A 46 -7.06 10.09 -9.71
N THR A 47 -5.80 9.67 -9.69
CA THR A 47 -5.10 9.21 -10.89
C THR A 47 -5.14 7.70 -10.90
N LEU A 48 -5.36 7.10 -12.06
CA LEU A 48 -5.11 5.68 -12.23
C LEU A 48 -3.65 5.41 -11.88
N MET A 49 -3.43 4.59 -10.87
CA MET A 49 -2.10 4.10 -10.56
C MET A 49 -1.76 3.05 -11.60
N ASN A 50 -0.64 3.20 -12.29
CA ASN A 50 -0.13 2.13 -13.12
C ASN A 50 0.08 0.92 -12.22
N ILE A 51 -0.51 -0.22 -12.61
CA ILE A 51 -0.16 -1.51 -12.02
C ILE A 51 1.36 -1.61 -12.17
N GLY A 52 2.05 -1.84 -11.04
CA GLY A 52 3.50 -1.67 -10.95
C GLY A 52 4.29 -2.62 -11.84
N VAL A 53 5.57 -2.78 -11.51
CA VAL A 53 6.45 -3.73 -12.22
C VAL A 53 5.81 -5.13 -12.19
N PRO A 54 5.56 -5.77 -13.34
CA PRO A 54 5.05 -7.14 -13.36
C PRO A 54 6.06 -8.04 -12.65
N VAL A 55 5.52 -8.97 -11.87
CA VAL A 55 6.32 -9.84 -11.02
C VAL A 55 7.19 -10.74 -11.89
N LYS A 56 8.50 -10.77 -11.63
CA LYS A 56 9.42 -11.67 -12.33
C LYS A 56 8.97 -13.13 -12.15
N THR A 57 9.09 -13.92 -13.21
CA THR A 57 8.75 -15.36 -13.22
C THR A 57 9.47 -16.14 -12.12
N GLU A 58 10.71 -15.78 -11.83
CA GLU A 58 11.51 -16.35 -10.73
C GLU A 58 10.84 -16.20 -9.37
N LYS A 59 10.24 -15.03 -9.10
CA LYS A 59 9.53 -14.76 -7.84
C LYS A 59 8.23 -15.55 -7.75
N LEU A 60 7.51 -15.69 -8.86
CA LEU A 60 6.30 -16.51 -8.90
C LEU A 60 6.64 -18.00 -8.64
N ASN A 61 7.75 -18.48 -9.19
CA ASN A 61 8.22 -19.84 -8.94
C ASN A 61 8.68 -20.05 -7.49
N ASP A 62 9.37 -19.08 -6.90
CA ASP A 62 9.78 -19.10 -5.49
C ASP A 62 8.56 -19.17 -4.56
N VAL A 63 7.54 -18.35 -4.80
CA VAL A 63 6.27 -18.41 -4.07
C VAL A 63 5.59 -19.77 -4.24
N ARG A 64 5.59 -20.35 -5.44
CA ARG A 64 5.04 -21.69 -5.69
C ARG A 64 5.77 -22.76 -4.86
N GLN A 65 7.10 -22.70 -4.82
CA GLN A 65 7.91 -23.62 -3.99
C GLN A 65 7.63 -23.43 -2.51
N LEU A 66 7.45 -22.19 -2.04
CA LEU A 66 7.08 -21.91 -0.67
C LEU A 66 5.73 -22.54 -0.30
N LEU A 67 4.73 -22.41 -1.17
CA LEU A 67 3.42 -23.00 -0.96
C LEU A 67 3.48 -24.52 -0.91
N ILE A 68 4.20 -25.16 -1.83
CA ILE A 68 4.41 -26.61 -1.84
C ILE A 68 5.12 -27.06 -0.55
N LYS A 69 6.16 -26.33 -0.12
CA LYS A 69 6.95 -26.67 1.07
C LYS A 69 6.13 -26.63 2.35
N HIS A 70 5.19 -25.70 2.48
CA HIS A 70 4.43 -25.48 3.71
C HIS A 70 3.07 -26.19 3.73
N PHE A 71 2.46 -26.42 2.57
CA PHE A 71 1.08 -26.91 2.46
C PHE A 71 0.94 -28.20 1.62
N GLY A 72 2.03 -28.71 1.04
CA GLY A 72 2.04 -29.88 0.18
C GLY A 72 1.68 -29.56 -1.27
N GLU A 73 1.72 -30.56 -2.15
CA GLU A 73 1.42 -30.40 -3.58
C GLU A 73 -0.04 -29.98 -3.84
N ASP A 74 -0.96 -30.38 -2.96
CA ASP A 74 -2.40 -30.11 -3.08
C ASP A 74 -2.83 -28.76 -2.48
N TRP A 75 -1.89 -27.83 -2.26
CA TRP A 75 -2.15 -26.52 -1.63
C TRP A 75 -3.26 -25.71 -2.33
N ILE A 76 -3.48 -25.96 -3.62
CA ILE A 76 -4.51 -25.33 -4.46
C ILE A 76 -5.94 -25.62 -3.96
N THR A 77 -6.13 -26.76 -3.29
CA THR A 77 -7.43 -27.19 -2.75
C THR A 77 -7.81 -26.45 -1.48
N ILE A 78 -6.86 -25.76 -0.84
CA ILE A 78 -7.06 -25.07 0.43
C ILE A 78 -7.79 -23.74 0.19
N GLU A 79 -8.95 -23.59 0.82
CA GLU A 79 -9.81 -22.39 0.71
C GLU A 79 -9.09 -21.10 1.15
N ASN A 80 -8.20 -21.20 2.14
CA ASN A 80 -7.42 -20.06 2.61
C ASN A 80 -6.34 -19.59 1.62
N LEU A 81 -6.04 -20.38 0.58
CA LEU A 81 -4.99 -20.09 -0.42
C LEU A 81 -5.56 -19.71 -1.79
N GLN A 82 -6.87 -19.45 -1.90
CA GLN A 82 -7.54 -19.11 -3.17
C GLN A 82 -6.89 -17.92 -3.90
N TYR A 83 -6.34 -16.96 -3.14
CA TYR A 83 -5.62 -15.82 -3.70
C TYR A 83 -4.49 -16.24 -4.64
N TYR A 84 -3.80 -17.35 -4.38
CA TYR A 84 -2.62 -17.78 -5.14
C TYR A 84 -2.94 -18.61 -6.39
N LYS A 85 -4.23 -18.82 -6.72
CA LYS A 85 -4.61 -19.65 -7.87
C LYS A 85 -4.09 -19.15 -9.22
N PHE A 86 -3.89 -17.83 -9.37
CA PHE A 86 -3.29 -17.24 -10.56
C PHE A 86 -1.86 -17.75 -10.82
N LEU A 87 -1.17 -18.32 -9.82
CA LEU A 87 0.14 -18.94 -10.02
C LEU A 87 0.10 -20.21 -10.88
N GLN A 88 -1.08 -20.74 -11.20
CA GLN A 88 -1.24 -21.84 -12.18
C GLN A 88 -1.39 -21.35 -13.62
N GLU A 89 -1.74 -20.09 -13.81
CA GLU A 89 -1.94 -19.53 -15.14
C GLU A 89 -0.56 -19.18 -15.72
N GLU A 90 -0.06 -20.04 -16.62
CA GLU A 90 1.08 -19.69 -17.46
C GLU A 90 0.65 -18.58 -18.42
N GLU A 91 0.91 -17.31 -18.07
CA GLU A 91 0.84 -16.22 -19.04
C GLU A 91 2.19 -16.00 -19.71
N ASN A 92 2.17 -16.26 -21.02
CA ASN A 92 3.19 -15.99 -22.01
C ASN A 92 3.74 -14.56 -21.93
N GLU A 93 5.06 -14.46 -22.07
CA GLU A 93 5.86 -13.31 -22.51
C GLU A 93 5.25 -11.89 -22.39
N SER A 94 5.88 -11.08 -21.54
CA SER A 94 6.21 -9.71 -21.96
C SER A 94 7.59 -9.32 -21.43
N ASN A 95 8.50 -9.14 -22.39
CA ASN A 95 9.85 -8.61 -22.20
C ASN A 95 9.80 -7.30 -21.40
N LEU A 96 10.49 -7.28 -20.26
CA LEU A 96 10.89 -6.02 -19.63
C LEU A 96 12.40 -5.90 -19.63
N ILE A 97 12.84 -4.84 -20.31
CA ILE A 97 14.19 -4.33 -20.27
C ILE A 97 14.48 -3.92 -18.82
N GLU A 98 15.47 -4.58 -18.21
CA GLU A 98 16.03 -4.17 -16.94
C GLU A 98 16.78 -2.86 -17.13
N THR A 99 16.30 -1.80 -16.48
CA THR A 99 17.13 -0.63 -16.18
C THR A 99 17.25 -0.56 -14.67
N ASP A 100 18.32 -1.15 -14.14
CA ASP A 100 18.86 -0.75 -12.85
C ASP A 100 19.29 0.72 -12.97
N SER A 101 18.65 1.59 -12.21
CA SER A 101 19.15 2.94 -11.97
C SER A 101 19.07 3.20 -10.48
N GLU A 102 20.27 3.42 -9.96
CA GLU A 102 20.67 3.58 -8.57
C GLU A 102 19.89 4.69 -7.86
N GLU A 103 19.70 4.51 -6.56
CA GLU A 103 19.17 5.49 -5.61
C GLU A 103 19.85 6.86 -5.79
N THR A 104 19.07 7.90 -6.10
CA THR A 104 19.51 9.28 -5.90
C THR A 104 18.90 9.79 -4.59
N LEU A 105 19.70 9.76 -3.52
CA LEU A 105 19.39 10.44 -2.25
C LEU A 105 19.40 11.95 -2.49
N MET A 106 18.24 12.60 -2.44
CA MET A 106 18.16 14.06 -2.35
C MET A 106 18.17 14.46 -0.87
N GLU A 107 19.34 14.88 -0.38
CA GLU A 107 19.47 15.60 0.89
C GLU A 107 19.07 17.07 0.65
N ASP A 108 17.81 17.41 0.93
CA ASP A 108 17.41 18.81 1.03
C ASP A 108 17.84 19.35 2.41
N GLU A 109 18.92 20.13 2.40
CA GLU A 109 19.35 20.99 3.50
C GLU A 109 18.25 22.02 3.79
N ILE A 110 17.49 21.87 4.87
CA ILE A 110 16.53 22.88 5.31
C ILE A 110 17.30 23.93 6.14
N ASP A 111 17.70 25.02 5.49
CA ASP A 111 18.24 26.21 6.17
C ASP A 111 17.12 26.91 6.96
N ILE A 112 17.06 26.65 8.27
CA ILE A 112 16.21 27.40 9.20
C ILE A 112 17.05 28.56 9.76
N ARG A 113 17.00 29.72 9.10
CA ARG A 113 17.33 30.99 9.77
C ARG A 113 16.09 31.56 10.45
N VAL A 114 16.23 31.68 11.77
CA VAL A 114 15.33 32.34 12.74
C VAL A 114 15.26 33.84 12.49
#